data_AF-A0A970IMI6-F1
#
_entry.id   AF-A0A970IMI6-F1
#
_cell.length_a   1.000
_cell.length_b   1.000
_cell.length_c   1.000
_cell.angle_alpha   90.00
_cell.angle_beta   90.00
_cell.angle_gamma   90.00
#
_symmetry.space_group_name_H-M   'P 1'
#
loop_
_entity.id
_entity.type
_entity.pdbx_description
1 polymer ?
#
loop_
_entity_poly.entity_id
_entity_poly.type
_entity_poly.pdbx_seq_one_letter_code
_entity_poly.pdbx_strand_id
1 'polypeptide(L)'
;MAGCDQTTPAPTSQPTGGTTKAPTTQTTTAPSTSEYDTLILGYDEFNGVFSPFFGTTGYDMDVTNMTMESLLRNNPAGEPIDGLAKYVTPEEIKDKDGNVLRTVYTFELKEGVQYSDGSPVTADDIVFAYKVYLDPTYDGPSTLFVVPIVGANEYRYNDANYKSKIAKIAEEAQKVTDEEILAYLEASCAADYDAYGAEAINDYTGFENPDGLTGDALKDAEIQAYIDIEVESYW
;
A
#
# COMPACT_ATOMS: atom_id res chain seq x y z
N MET A 1 33.85 10.23 12.65
CA MET A 1 35.08 9.95 13.42
C MET A 1 34.78 10.13 14.89
N ALA A 2 34.78 9.04 15.66
CA ALA A 2 35.14 8.93 17.06
C ALA A 2 34.87 7.47 17.44
N GLY A 3 35.93 6.68 17.63
CA GLY A 3 35.84 5.28 18.01
C GLY A 3 36.00 5.12 19.51
N CYS A 4 35.49 4.00 20.03
CA CYS A 4 35.95 3.41 21.29
C CYS A 4 35.91 1.88 21.18
N ASP A 5 37.11 1.31 21.27
CA ASP A 5 37.53 -0.02 21.74
C ASP A 5 36.46 -1.06 22.07
N GLN A 6 36.53 -2.19 21.34
CA GLN A 6 36.01 -3.47 21.82
C GLN A 6 37.17 -4.39 22.19
N THR A 7 37.28 -4.69 23.49
CA THR A 7 38.06 -5.83 23.99
C THR A 7 37.12 -7.02 24.17
N THR A 8 37.17 -7.98 23.25
CA THR A 8 36.54 -9.31 23.39
C THR A 8 37.41 -10.20 24.28
N PRO A 9 36.79 -11.05 25.12
CA PRO A 9 37.27 -12.41 25.21
C PRO A 9 36.14 -13.46 25.11
N ALA A 10 36.36 -14.46 24.25
CA ALA A 10 35.83 -15.82 24.38
C ALA A 10 36.93 -16.67 25.08
N PRO A 11 36.72 -17.93 25.58
CA PRO A 11 35.73 -18.90 25.09
C PRO A 11 35.14 -19.94 26.11
N THR A 12 34.28 -20.80 25.55
CA THR A 12 34.05 -22.24 25.85
C THR A 12 33.31 -22.68 27.12
N SER A 13 32.17 -23.36 26.95
CA SER A 13 32.08 -24.83 26.93
C SER A 13 30.61 -25.33 26.80
N GLN A 14 30.40 -26.37 25.98
CA GLN A 14 29.14 -27.11 25.83
C GLN A 14 29.19 -28.38 26.68
N PRO A 15 28.05 -28.86 27.22
CA PRO A 15 27.71 -30.25 26.99
C PRO A 15 26.24 -30.50 26.57
N THR A 16 26.13 -31.35 25.55
CA THR A 16 25.14 -32.38 25.19
C THR A 16 23.87 -32.61 26.03
N GLY A 17 22.72 -32.62 25.32
CA GLY A 17 21.81 -33.77 25.22
C GLY A 17 20.68 -33.92 26.23
N GLY A 18 19.41 -33.81 25.77
CA GLY A 18 18.25 -34.35 26.47
C GLY A 18 16.93 -33.62 26.18
N THR A 19 16.10 -34.17 25.29
CA THR A 19 14.74 -33.71 24.99
C THR A 19 13.83 -33.84 26.21
N THR A 20 13.24 -32.74 26.68
CA THR A 20 11.96 -32.75 27.41
C THR A 20 11.24 -31.43 27.10
N LYS A 21 10.03 -31.55 26.53
CA LYS A 21 9.14 -30.43 26.21
C LYS A 21 8.59 -29.89 27.54
N ALA A 22 9.01 -28.70 27.94
CA ALA A 22 8.49 -27.98 29.11
C ALA A 22 7.44 -26.93 28.68
N PRO A 23 6.39 -26.70 29.48
CA PRO A 23 5.30 -25.80 29.13
C PRO A 23 5.77 -24.34 29.12
N THR A 24 5.34 -23.56 28.13
CA THR A 24 5.65 -22.14 28.02
C THR A 24 4.88 -21.37 29.09
N THR A 25 5.45 -21.30 30.30
CA THR A 25 5.06 -20.33 31.31
C THR A 25 5.48 -18.96 30.80
N GLN A 26 4.51 -18.09 30.52
CA GLN A 26 4.79 -16.66 30.29
C GLN A 26 5.52 -16.14 31.52
N THR A 27 6.81 -15.85 31.36
CA THR A 27 7.59 -15.19 32.39
C THR A 27 7.26 -13.71 32.29
N THR A 28 6.31 -13.26 33.11
CA THR A 28 6.14 -11.83 33.36
C THR A 28 7.36 -11.37 34.13
N THR A 29 8.41 -10.95 33.42
CA THR A 29 9.58 -10.33 34.04
C THR A 29 9.13 -9.05 34.73
N ALA A 30 9.40 -8.93 36.03
CA ALA A 30 9.17 -7.70 36.77
C ALA A 30 9.88 -6.53 36.08
N PRO A 31 9.30 -5.32 36.05
CA PRO A 31 9.90 -4.18 35.38
C PRO A 31 11.26 -3.89 36.01
N SER A 32 12.32 -3.90 35.19
CA SER A 32 13.63 -3.42 35.63
C SER A 32 13.53 -1.90 35.80
N THR A 33 13.65 -1.42 37.03
CA THR A 33 13.76 0.02 37.29
C THR A 33 15.13 0.50 36.84
N SER A 34 15.16 1.31 35.78
CA SER A 34 16.32 2.13 35.43
C SER A 34 16.60 3.14 36.55
N GLU A 35 17.87 3.44 36.82
CA GLU A 35 18.26 4.56 37.70
C GLU A 35 18.02 5.93 37.03
N TYR A 36 17.86 5.94 35.71
CA TYR A 36 17.57 7.13 34.89
C TYR A 36 16.06 7.21 34.59
N ASP A 37 15.50 8.41 34.73
CA ASP A 37 14.10 8.75 34.43
C ASP A 37 13.91 9.39 33.05
N THR A 38 15.02 9.78 32.40
CA THR A 38 15.02 10.58 31.17
C THR A 38 15.79 9.86 30.06
N LEU A 39 15.15 9.74 28.89
CA LEU A 39 15.79 9.30 27.65
C LEU A 39 16.01 10.50 26.74
N ILE A 40 17.23 10.71 26.28
CA ILE A 40 17.59 11.76 25.31
C ILE A 40 17.95 11.08 23.99
N LEU A 41 17.22 11.41 22.93
CA LEU A 41 17.43 10.89 21.58
C LEU A 41 17.81 12.04 20.64
N GLY A 42 18.78 11.80 19.76
CA GLY A 42 19.07 12.69 18.65
C GLY A 42 18.18 12.36 17.46
N TYR A 43 17.54 13.37 16.88
CA TYR A 43 16.67 13.29 15.71
C TYR A 43 17.08 14.36 14.70
N ASP A 44 16.79 14.12 13.42
CA ASP A 44 16.79 15.19 12.42
C ASP A 44 15.54 16.09 12.60
N GLU A 45 15.42 17.12 11.78
CA GLU A 45 14.33 18.10 11.87
C GLU A 45 12.94 17.47 11.66
N PHE A 46 12.01 17.83 12.55
CA PHE A 46 10.59 17.48 12.45
C PHE A 46 9.89 18.40 11.44
N ASN A 47 8.93 17.86 10.70
CA ASN A 47 8.01 18.71 9.92
C ASN A 47 6.93 19.33 10.84
N GLY A 48 6.78 18.80 12.06
CA GLY A 48 5.87 19.31 13.09
C GLY A 48 4.42 18.86 12.90
N VAL A 49 4.17 17.89 12.02
CA VAL A 49 2.83 17.34 11.76
C VAL A 49 2.66 16.05 12.56
N PHE A 50 2.41 16.20 13.87
CA PHE A 50 2.20 15.07 14.80
C PHE A 50 0.77 14.54 14.73
N SER A 51 0.36 14.11 13.54
CA SER A 51 -0.96 13.54 13.28
C SER A 51 -0.83 12.12 12.73
N PRO A 52 -1.56 11.13 13.28
CA PRO A 52 -1.57 9.79 12.71
C PRO A 52 -2.17 9.75 11.30
N PHE A 53 -2.90 10.78 10.89
CA PHE A 53 -3.53 10.87 9.58
C PHE A 53 -2.68 11.60 8.54
N PHE A 54 -1.85 12.56 8.96
CA PHE A 54 -1.20 13.51 8.05
C PHE A 54 0.33 13.60 8.20
N GLY A 55 0.92 12.95 9.20
CA GLY A 55 2.38 12.92 9.37
C GLY A 55 3.06 12.26 8.17
N THR A 56 4.04 12.95 7.58
CA THR A 56 4.73 12.49 6.35
C THR A 56 6.18 12.07 6.57
N THR A 57 6.78 12.41 7.71
CA THR A 57 8.16 12.05 8.05
C THR A 57 8.20 10.92 9.07
N GLY A 58 9.27 10.11 9.01
CA GLY A 58 9.50 9.09 10.04
C GLY A 58 9.59 9.68 11.45
N TYR A 59 10.18 10.88 11.58
CA TYR A 59 10.38 11.55 12.86
C TYR A 59 9.07 12.03 13.50
N ASP A 60 8.17 12.63 12.72
CA ASP A 60 6.84 13.01 13.19
C ASP A 60 6.02 11.77 13.55
N MET A 61 6.17 10.69 12.78
CA MET A 61 5.49 9.43 13.04
C MET A 61 6.04 8.71 14.27
N ASP A 62 7.33 8.81 14.59
CA ASP A 62 7.89 8.29 15.84
C ASP A 62 7.24 8.94 17.06
N VAL A 63 7.11 10.27 17.05
CA VAL A 63 6.40 11.02 18.11
C VAL A 63 4.93 10.60 18.19
N THR A 64 4.27 10.46 17.04
CA THR A 64 2.88 10.01 16.96
C THR A 64 2.72 8.61 17.56
N ASN A 65 3.60 7.68 17.21
CA ASN A 65 3.58 6.28 17.67
C ASN A 65 3.89 6.13 19.18
N MET A 66 4.45 7.15 19.83
CA MET A 66 4.60 7.18 21.29
C MET A 66 3.29 7.52 22.03
N THR A 67 2.33 8.13 21.34
CA THR A 67 1.09 8.64 21.95
C THR A 67 -0.17 7.95 21.42
N MET A 68 -0.06 7.27 20.28
CA MET A 68 -1.13 6.52 19.62
C MET A 68 -0.85 5.02 19.70
N GLU A 69 -1.91 4.23 19.60
CA GLU A 69 -1.83 2.77 19.65
C GLU A 69 -2.56 2.14 18.45
N SER A 70 -2.00 1.07 17.91
CA SER A 70 -2.56 0.35 16.75
C SER A 70 -3.42 -0.83 17.18
N LEU A 71 -4.34 -1.26 16.30
CA LEU A 71 -5.14 -2.48 16.54
C LEU A 71 -4.26 -3.72 16.69
N LEU A 72 -3.25 -3.84 15.83
CA LEU A 72 -2.24 -4.89 15.85
C LEU A 72 -0.85 -4.25 15.82
N ARG A 73 0.14 -5.01 16.26
CA ARG A 73 1.57 -4.66 16.15
C ARG A 73 2.29 -5.75 15.37
N ASN A 74 3.56 -5.51 15.04
CA ASN A 74 4.43 -6.53 14.46
C ASN A 74 5.50 -6.93 15.49
N ASN A 75 5.82 -8.23 15.56
CA ASN A 75 6.98 -8.70 16.31
C ASN A 75 8.28 -8.45 15.49
N PRO A 76 9.49 -8.70 16.05
CA PRO A 76 10.74 -8.53 15.32
C PRO A 76 10.90 -9.38 14.05
N ALA A 77 10.10 -10.45 13.89
CA ALA A 77 10.04 -11.25 12.67
C ALA A 77 9.05 -10.69 11.63
N GLY A 78 8.38 -9.57 11.92
CA GLY A 78 7.38 -8.95 11.06
C GLY A 78 5.99 -9.56 11.18
N GLU A 79 5.77 -10.53 12.06
CA GLU A 79 4.49 -11.21 12.21
C GLU A 79 3.50 -10.36 13.02
N PRO A 80 2.21 -10.35 12.66
CA PRO A 80 1.21 -9.61 13.42
C PRO A 80 1.01 -10.23 14.82
N ILE A 81 0.95 -9.36 15.82
CA ILE A 81 0.67 -9.67 17.21
C ILE A 81 -0.38 -8.69 17.77
N ASP A 82 -0.97 -9.03 18.91
CA ASP A 82 -2.00 -8.23 19.56
C ASP A 82 -1.54 -6.77 19.85
N GLY A 83 -2.37 -5.80 19.47
CA GLY A 83 -2.27 -4.38 19.86
C GLY A 83 -3.42 -4.01 20.79
N LEU A 84 -4.24 -3.02 20.42
CA LEU A 84 -5.54 -2.79 21.08
C LEU A 84 -6.52 -3.94 20.86
N ALA A 85 -6.37 -4.69 19.77
CA ALA A 85 -7.19 -5.83 19.43
C ALA A 85 -6.39 -7.13 19.50
N LYS A 86 -7.10 -8.24 19.71
CA LYS A 86 -6.54 -9.58 19.52
C LYS A 86 -6.36 -9.87 18.03
N TYR A 87 -5.25 -10.51 17.69
CA TYR A 87 -5.06 -11.04 16.36
C TYR A 87 -5.96 -12.26 16.14
N VAL A 88 -6.94 -12.11 15.25
CA VAL A 88 -7.79 -13.20 14.77
C VAL A 88 -7.39 -13.52 13.34
N THR A 89 -7.08 -14.79 13.08
CA THR A 89 -6.77 -15.25 11.72
C THR A 89 -7.92 -14.90 10.77
N PRO A 90 -7.65 -14.24 9.63
CA PRO A 90 -8.70 -13.86 8.69
C PRO A 90 -9.44 -15.09 8.12
N GLU A 91 -10.75 -14.92 7.88
CA GLU A 91 -11.60 -15.96 7.30
C GLU A 91 -11.75 -15.74 5.79
N GLU A 92 -11.45 -16.76 4.98
CA GLU A 92 -11.72 -16.74 3.54
C GLU A 92 -13.12 -17.30 3.26
N ILE A 93 -13.97 -16.48 2.67
CA ILE A 93 -15.27 -16.93 2.15
C ILE A 93 -15.08 -17.32 0.69
N LYS A 94 -15.35 -18.59 0.39
CA LYS A 94 -15.11 -19.20 -0.92
C LYS A 94 -16.40 -19.51 -1.66
N ASP A 95 -16.34 -19.55 -2.98
CA ASP A 95 -17.43 -20.08 -3.82
C ASP A 95 -17.45 -21.63 -3.81
N LYS A 96 -18.35 -22.22 -4.61
CA LYS A 96 -18.49 -23.67 -4.72
C LYS A 96 -17.28 -24.35 -5.36
N ASP A 97 -16.51 -23.61 -6.15
CA ASP A 97 -15.33 -24.09 -6.87
C ASP A 97 -14.04 -23.89 -6.07
N GLY A 98 -14.14 -23.24 -4.89
CA GLY A 98 -13.04 -23.00 -3.96
C GLY A 98 -12.31 -21.68 -4.18
N ASN A 99 -12.78 -20.80 -5.06
CA ASN A 99 -12.18 -19.48 -5.26
C ASN A 99 -12.57 -18.54 -4.11
N VAL A 100 -11.61 -17.74 -3.63
CA VAL A 100 -11.86 -16.75 -2.58
C VAL A 100 -12.72 -15.61 -3.14
N LEU A 101 -13.93 -15.46 -2.61
CA LEU A 101 -14.84 -14.36 -2.94
C LEU A 101 -14.53 -13.11 -2.13
N ARG A 102 -14.19 -13.28 -0.84
CA ARG A 102 -13.78 -12.21 0.07
C ARG A 102 -13.05 -12.78 1.28
N THR A 103 -12.19 -11.96 1.87
CA THR A 103 -11.54 -12.24 3.15
C THR A 103 -12.11 -11.34 4.23
N VAL A 104 -12.50 -11.91 5.36
CA VAL A 104 -13.06 -11.21 6.52
C VAL A 104 -11.99 -11.08 7.58
N TYR A 105 -11.70 -9.85 7.97
CA TYR A 105 -10.80 -9.51 9.08
C TYR A 105 -11.64 -9.09 10.27
N THR A 106 -11.45 -9.77 11.41
CA THR A 106 -12.14 -9.48 12.66
C THR A 106 -11.15 -8.94 13.67
N PHE A 107 -11.43 -7.76 14.24
CA PHE A 107 -10.61 -7.16 15.29
C PHE A 107 -11.41 -7.14 16.58
N GLU A 108 -11.01 -7.99 17.54
CA GLU A 108 -11.62 -8.02 18.86
C GLU A 108 -10.87 -7.07 19.80
N LEU A 109 -11.44 -5.89 20.06
CA LEU A 109 -10.86 -4.94 21.02
C LEU A 109 -10.71 -5.60 22.40
N LYS A 110 -9.56 -5.36 23.04
CA LYS A 110 -9.30 -5.80 24.41
C LYS A 110 -10.27 -5.11 25.37
N GLU A 111 -10.65 -5.80 26.44
CA GLU A 111 -11.54 -5.22 27.45
C GLU A 111 -10.88 -4.04 28.17
N GLY A 112 -11.65 -2.97 28.39
CA GLY A 112 -11.22 -1.83 29.20
C GLY A 112 -10.22 -0.88 28.53
N VAL A 113 -10.00 -0.98 27.21
CA VAL A 113 -9.20 0.01 26.47
C VAL A 113 -9.86 1.39 26.53
N GLN A 114 -9.08 2.40 26.89
CA GLN A 114 -9.53 3.77 27.10
C GLN A 114 -8.54 4.75 26.48
N TYR A 115 -9.06 5.89 26.05
CA TYR A 115 -8.24 7.07 25.76
C TYR A 115 -7.65 7.65 27.05
N SER A 116 -6.68 8.55 26.90
CA SER A 116 -6.01 9.21 28.01
C SER A 116 -6.94 10.06 28.91
N ASP A 117 -8.12 10.44 28.40
CA ASP A 117 -9.17 11.14 29.15
C ASP A 117 -10.13 10.18 29.89
N GLY A 118 -9.93 8.87 29.75
CA GLY A 118 -10.76 7.82 30.35
C GLY A 118 -11.98 7.39 29.55
N SER A 119 -12.26 8.01 28.40
CA SER A 119 -13.33 7.55 27.51
C SER A 119 -12.98 6.20 26.87
N PRO A 120 -13.95 5.30 26.66
CA PRO A 120 -13.67 3.99 26.08
C PRO A 120 -13.30 4.09 24.61
N VAL A 121 -12.34 3.29 24.16
CA VAL A 121 -12.08 3.09 22.72
C VAL A 121 -13.11 2.11 22.17
N THR A 122 -13.71 2.44 21.02
CA THR A 122 -14.79 1.68 20.40
C THR A 122 -14.49 1.37 18.93
N ALA A 123 -15.29 0.49 18.33
CA ALA A 123 -15.19 0.22 16.89
C ALA A 123 -15.53 1.46 16.04
N ASP A 124 -16.35 2.39 16.56
CA ASP A 124 -16.72 3.61 15.83
C ASP A 124 -15.51 4.54 15.62
N ASP A 125 -14.53 4.53 16.54
CA ASP A 125 -13.30 5.30 16.42
C ASP A 125 -12.42 4.79 15.26
N ILE A 126 -12.40 3.46 15.06
CA ILE A 126 -11.72 2.83 13.94
C ILE A 126 -12.45 3.13 12.62
N VAL A 127 -13.78 3.08 12.63
CA VAL A 127 -14.59 3.48 11.47
C VAL A 127 -14.36 4.94 11.13
N PHE A 128 -14.26 5.82 12.13
CA PHE A 128 -13.92 7.23 11.93
C PHE A 128 -12.54 7.38 11.27
N ALA A 129 -11.52 6.67 11.74
CA ALA A 129 -10.19 6.70 11.12
C ALA A 129 -10.24 6.28 9.64
N TYR A 130 -10.97 5.21 9.30
CA TYR A 130 -11.16 4.77 7.92
C TYR A 130 -11.88 5.84 7.09
N LYS A 131 -12.89 6.51 7.64
CA LYS A 131 -13.59 7.61 6.97
C LYS A 131 -12.68 8.80 6.68
N VAL A 132 -11.78 9.16 7.61
CA VAL A 132 -10.78 10.23 7.36
C VAL A 132 -9.90 9.86 6.16
N TYR A 133 -9.35 8.64 6.13
CA TYR A 133 -8.51 8.20 5.01
C TYR A 133 -9.26 8.05 3.68
N LEU A 134 -10.56 7.74 3.73
CA LEU A 134 -11.38 7.56 2.55
C LEU A 134 -12.07 8.84 2.09
N ASP A 135 -11.97 9.95 2.84
CA ASP A 135 -12.53 11.23 2.43
C ASP A 135 -11.93 11.65 1.07
N PRO A 136 -12.75 12.02 0.07
CA PRO A 136 -12.27 12.40 -1.25
C PRO A 136 -11.37 13.66 -1.26
N THR A 137 -11.38 14.44 -0.18
CA THR A 137 -10.51 15.61 0.03
C THR A 137 -9.24 15.30 0.82
N TYR A 138 -9.07 14.05 1.30
CA TYR A 138 -7.87 13.63 2.00
C TYR A 138 -6.63 13.76 1.11
N ASP A 139 -5.65 14.53 1.56
CA ASP A 139 -4.40 14.87 0.89
C ASP A 139 -3.16 14.34 1.64
N GLY A 140 -3.37 13.51 2.66
CA GLY A 140 -2.29 12.87 3.43
C GLY A 140 -1.69 11.64 2.73
N PRO A 141 -0.71 10.98 3.39
CA PRO A 141 0.10 9.95 2.76
C PRO A 141 -0.56 8.57 2.65
N SER A 142 -1.72 8.35 3.28
CA SER A 142 -2.38 7.04 3.27
C SER A 142 -2.89 6.64 1.89
N THR A 143 -2.66 5.38 1.52
CA THR A 143 -3.17 4.79 0.28
C THR A 143 -4.37 3.86 0.53
N LEU A 144 -5.07 3.97 1.67
CA LEU A 144 -6.15 3.04 2.05
C LEU A 144 -7.21 2.86 0.95
N PHE A 145 -7.45 3.90 0.14
CA PHE A 145 -8.40 3.88 -0.98
C PHE A 145 -8.08 2.84 -2.08
N VAL A 146 -6.84 2.34 -2.17
CA VAL A 146 -6.48 1.29 -3.14
C VAL A 146 -6.81 -0.12 -2.65
N VAL A 147 -7.11 -0.28 -1.36
CA VAL A 147 -7.43 -1.58 -0.76
C VAL A 147 -8.90 -1.93 -1.11
N PRO A 148 -9.20 -3.15 -1.56
CA PRO A 148 -10.54 -3.56 -1.99
C PRO A 148 -11.48 -3.84 -0.79
N ILE A 149 -11.65 -2.84 0.08
CA ILE A 149 -12.57 -2.89 1.22
C ILE A 149 -14.00 -2.70 0.70
N VAL A 150 -14.89 -3.63 1.05
CA VAL A 150 -16.30 -3.57 0.67
C VAL A 150 -16.94 -2.27 1.19
N GLY A 151 -17.50 -1.46 0.29
CA GLY A 151 -18.16 -0.19 0.64
C GLY A 151 -17.24 1.04 0.67
N ALA A 152 -15.91 0.85 0.59
CA ALA A 152 -14.97 1.97 0.72
C ALA A 152 -15.05 2.95 -0.45
N ASN A 153 -15.16 2.45 -1.68
CA ASN A 153 -15.31 3.30 -2.86
C ASN A 153 -16.69 3.96 -2.92
N GLU A 154 -17.75 3.26 -2.52
CA GLU A 154 -19.09 3.85 -2.41
C GLU A 154 -19.09 5.04 -1.44
N TYR A 155 -18.38 4.92 -0.31
CA TYR A 155 -18.19 6.02 0.62
C TYR A 155 -17.34 7.15 0.03
N ARG A 156 -16.13 6.82 -0.48
CA ARG A 156 -15.18 7.81 -1.02
C ARG A 156 -15.75 8.64 -2.15
N TYR A 157 -16.42 8.01 -3.10
CA TYR A 157 -17.02 8.69 -4.25
C TYR A 157 -18.44 9.19 -4.00
N ASN A 158 -18.97 8.98 -2.78
CA ASN A 158 -20.35 9.30 -2.42
C ASN A 158 -21.36 8.75 -3.45
N ASP A 159 -21.15 7.49 -3.85
CA ASP A 159 -21.93 6.82 -4.88
C ASP A 159 -22.23 5.38 -4.46
N ALA A 160 -23.44 5.16 -3.93
CA ALA A 160 -23.91 3.84 -3.53
C ALA A 160 -23.95 2.82 -4.68
N ASN A 161 -23.89 3.27 -5.94
CA ASN A 161 -23.87 2.43 -7.13
C ASN A 161 -22.47 2.29 -7.73
N TYR A 162 -21.40 2.75 -7.07
CA TYR A 162 -20.04 2.69 -7.60
C TYR A 162 -19.68 1.30 -8.11
N LYS A 163 -19.86 0.26 -7.28
CA LYS A 163 -19.54 -1.12 -7.67
C LYS A 163 -20.34 -1.61 -8.87
N SER A 164 -21.64 -1.29 -8.96
CA SER A 164 -22.45 -1.72 -10.10
C SER A 164 -22.11 -0.96 -11.38
N LYS A 165 -21.72 0.31 -11.28
CA LYS A 165 -21.21 1.10 -12.41
C LYS A 165 -19.89 0.52 -12.94
N ILE A 166 -18.93 0.22 -12.07
CA ILE A 166 -17.67 -0.40 -12.48
C ILE A 166 -17.91 -1.77 -13.12
N ALA A 167 -18.80 -2.60 -12.55
CA ALA A 167 -19.15 -3.89 -13.14
C ALA A 167 -19.77 -3.73 -14.54
N LYS A 168 -20.64 -2.73 -14.74
CA LYS A 168 -21.23 -2.42 -16.04
C LYS A 168 -20.18 -1.95 -17.05
N ILE A 169 -19.27 -1.06 -16.65
CA ILE A 169 -18.17 -0.59 -17.50
C ILE A 169 -17.29 -1.77 -17.91
N ALA A 170 -16.98 -2.68 -16.98
CA ALA A 170 -16.21 -3.89 -17.28
C ALA A 170 -16.94 -4.82 -18.26
N GLU A 171 -18.26 -4.98 -18.12
CA GLU A 171 -19.08 -5.75 -19.08
C GLU A 171 -19.13 -5.10 -20.47
N GLU A 172 -19.22 -3.77 -20.53
CA GLU A 172 -19.17 -3.01 -21.79
C GLU A 172 -17.79 -3.09 -22.43
N ALA A 173 -16.71 -3.03 -21.66
CA ALA A 173 -15.35 -3.17 -22.14
C ALA A 173 -15.10 -4.54 -22.81
N GLN A 174 -15.73 -5.62 -22.32
CA GLN A 174 -15.66 -6.94 -22.95
C GLN A 174 -16.34 -7.04 -24.32
N LYS A 175 -17.15 -6.04 -24.69
CA LYS A 175 -17.85 -5.99 -25.99
C LYS A 175 -17.08 -5.20 -27.04
N VAL A 176 -16.07 -4.44 -26.63
CA VAL A 176 -15.21 -3.70 -27.55
C VAL A 176 -14.45 -4.70 -28.40
N THR A 177 -14.53 -4.56 -29.72
CA THR A 177 -13.85 -5.48 -30.64
C THR A 177 -12.41 -5.05 -30.91
N ASP A 178 -11.60 -6.01 -31.35
CA ASP A 178 -10.22 -5.76 -31.78
C ASP A 178 -10.16 -4.69 -32.88
N GLU A 179 -11.14 -4.66 -33.80
CA GLU A 179 -11.24 -3.63 -34.83
C GLU A 179 -11.55 -2.24 -34.25
N GLU A 180 -12.37 -2.16 -33.21
CA GLU A 180 -12.67 -0.89 -32.52
C GLU A 180 -11.45 -0.38 -31.75
N ILE A 181 -10.68 -1.29 -31.13
CA ILE A 181 -9.41 -0.96 -30.45
C ILE A 181 -8.39 -0.47 -31.48
N LEU A 182 -8.23 -1.18 -32.60
CA LEU A 182 -7.30 -0.80 -33.66
C LEU A 182 -7.66 0.56 -34.24
N ALA A 183 -8.93 0.81 -34.56
CA ALA A 183 -9.38 2.11 -35.06
C ALA A 183 -9.12 3.25 -34.06
N TYR A 184 -9.25 2.98 -32.75
CA TYR A 184 -8.90 3.95 -31.70
C TYR A 184 -7.39 4.22 -31.66
N LEU A 185 -6.56 3.18 -31.72
CA LEU A 185 -5.10 3.32 -31.74
C LEU A 185 -4.63 4.09 -32.97
N GLU A 186 -5.14 3.77 -34.16
CA GLU A 186 -4.87 4.49 -35.41
C GLU A 186 -5.18 5.99 -35.28
N ALA A 187 -6.36 6.32 -34.73
CA ALA A 187 -6.77 7.70 -34.52
C ALA A 187 -5.91 8.42 -33.46
N SER A 188 -5.55 7.73 -32.37
CA SER A 188 -4.68 8.30 -31.32
C SER A 188 -3.28 8.55 -31.84
N CYS A 189 -2.67 7.57 -32.52
CA CYS A 189 -1.32 7.70 -33.07
C CYS A 189 -1.23 8.84 -34.10
N ALA A 190 -2.26 9.01 -34.94
CA ALA A 190 -2.34 10.13 -35.87
C ALA A 190 -2.45 11.48 -35.15
N ALA A 191 -3.28 11.56 -34.10
CA ALA A 191 -3.43 12.78 -33.30
C ALA A 191 -2.16 13.14 -32.53
N ASP A 192 -1.48 12.14 -31.96
CA ASP A 192 -0.21 12.30 -31.25
C ASP A 192 0.91 12.71 -32.22
N TYR A 193 0.95 12.14 -33.43
CA TYR A 193 1.86 12.61 -34.47
C TYR A 193 1.62 14.09 -34.80
N ASP A 194 0.37 14.52 -34.95
CA ASP A 194 0.03 15.93 -35.20
C ASP A 194 0.40 16.85 -34.02
N ALA A 195 0.38 16.32 -32.78
CA ALA A 195 0.69 17.07 -31.57
C ALA A 195 2.20 17.16 -31.26
N TYR A 196 2.94 16.07 -31.43
CA TYR A 196 4.35 15.93 -31.03
C TYR A 196 5.32 16.00 -32.22
N GLY A 197 4.84 15.72 -33.43
CA GLY A 197 5.62 15.78 -34.66
C GLY A 197 6.54 14.57 -34.89
N ALA A 198 7.07 14.49 -36.11
CA ALA A 198 7.85 13.36 -36.61
C ALA A 198 9.07 13.00 -35.75
N GLU A 199 9.81 13.99 -35.23
CA GLU A 199 11.03 13.74 -34.45
C GLU A 199 10.74 12.95 -33.17
N ALA A 200 9.72 13.36 -32.40
CA ALA A 200 9.33 12.67 -31.18
C ALA A 200 8.81 11.26 -31.45
N ILE A 201 8.02 11.09 -32.52
CA ILE A 201 7.50 9.78 -32.92
C ILE A 201 8.63 8.87 -33.38
N ASN A 202 9.56 9.36 -34.20
CA ASN A 202 10.68 8.56 -34.69
C ASN A 202 11.65 8.19 -33.56
N ASP A 203 11.88 9.06 -32.59
CA ASP A 203 12.69 8.76 -31.40
C ASP A 203 12.03 7.68 -30.52
N TYR A 204 10.70 7.73 -30.37
CA TYR A 204 9.96 6.73 -29.61
C TYR A 204 9.91 5.38 -30.33
N THR A 205 9.64 5.39 -31.63
CA THR A 205 9.43 4.18 -32.43
C THR A 205 10.74 3.56 -32.93
N GLY A 206 11.82 4.33 -33.00
CA GLY A 206 13.05 3.93 -33.68
C GLY A 206 12.90 3.87 -35.21
N PHE A 207 11.88 4.53 -35.78
CA PHE A 207 11.62 4.49 -37.22
C PHE A 207 12.78 5.10 -38.03
N GLU A 208 13.29 4.33 -38.99
CA GLU A 208 14.24 4.81 -40.01
C GLU A 208 13.53 4.89 -41.37
N ASN A 209 13.96 5.83 -42.24
CA ASN A 209 13.40 6.02 -43.60
C ASN A 209 14.39 5.53 -44.69
N PRO A 210 14.63 4.21 -44.82
CA PRO A 210 15.59 3.66 -45.79
C PRO A 210 15.13 3.82 -47.24
N ASP A 211 13.82 3.89 -47.48
CA ASP A 211 13.21 4.00 -48.81
C ASP A 211 13.14 5.46 -49.33
N GLY A 212 13.55 6.44 -48.51
CA GLY A 212 13.56 7.85 -48.90
C GLY A 212 12.16 8.42 -49.15
N LEU A 213 11.16 7.95 -48.41
CA LEU A 213 9.79 8.45 -48.46
C LEU A 213 9.75 9.95 -48.12
N THR A 214 8.80 10.68 -48.71
CA THR A 214 8.62 12.12 -48.47
C THR A 214 7.13 12.49 -48.47
N GLY A 215 6.79 13.62 -47.85
CA GLY A 215 5.41 14.13 -47.80
C GLY A 215 4.47 13.17 -47.07
N ASP A 216 3.24 13.04 -47.57
CA ASP A 216 2.21 12.21 -46.94
C ASP A 216 2.64 10.75 -46.80
N ALA A 217 3.39 10.21 -47.77
CA ALA A 217 3.87 8.83 -47.70
C ALA A 217 4.88 8.59 -46.57
N LEU A 218 5.69 9.60 -46.21
CA LEU A 218 6.57 9.51 -45.04
C LEU A 218 5.75 9.57 -43.75
N LYS A 219 4.84 10.54 -43.67
CA LYS A 219 3.95 10.70 -42.52
C LYS A 219 3.16 9.43 -42.23
N ASP A 220 2.57 8.82 -43.25
CA ASP A 220 1.80 7.58 -43.12
C ASP A 220 2.67 6.43 -42.61
N ALA A 221 3.93 6.32 -43.07
CA ALA A 221 4.87 5.30 -42.62
C ALA A 221 5.31 5.50 -41.15
N GLU A 222 5.55 6.74 -40.74
CA GLU A 222 5.91 7.09 -39.36
C GLU A 222 4.75 6.80 -38.39
N ILE A 223 3.51 7.16 -38.78
CA ILE A 223 2.32 6.84 -37.99
C ILE A 223 2.09 5.34 -37.92
N GLN A 224 2.27 4.61 -39.03
CA GLN A 224 2.12 3.15 -39.04
C GLN A 224 3.13 2.47 -38.12
N ALA A 225 4.40 2.89 -38.13
CA ALA A 225 5.41 2.37 -37.21
C ALA A 225 5.02 2.60 -35.74
N TYR A 226 4.35 3.73 -35.45
CA TYR A 226 3.84 3.99 -34.11
C TYR A 226 2.67 3.07 -33.74
N ILE A 227 1.70 2.90 -34.64
CA ILE A 227 0.57 1.98 -34.45
C ILE A 227 1.08 0.56 -34.18
N ASP A 228 2.08 0.08 -34.92
CA ASP A 228 2.60 -1.27 -34.78
C ASP A 228 3.17 -1.52 -33.37
N ILE A 229 3.87 -0.53 -32.79
CA ILE A 229 4.41 -0.61 -31.42
C ILE A 229 3.29 -0.58 -30.37
N GLU A 230 2.28 0.27 -30.57
CA GLU A 230 1.14 0.34 -29.65
C GLU A 230 0.32 -0.96 -29.72
N VAL A 231 0.09 -1.53 -30.91
CA VAL A 231 -0.59 -2.82 -31.01
C VAL A 231 0.20 -3.92 -30.30
N GLU A 232 1.53 -4.00 -30.45
CA GLU A 232 2.36 -4.99 -29.75
C GLU A 232 2.38 -4.78 -28.22
N SER A 233 2.27 -3.54 -27.75
CA SER A 233 2.30 -3.24 -26.31
C SER A 233 1.00 -3.59 -25.59
N TYR A 234 -0.12 -3.62 -26.32
CA TYR A 234 -1.45 -3.82 -25.77
C TYR A 234 -2.00 -5.24 -25.97
N TRP A 235 -1.24 -6.14 -26.62
CA TRP A 235 -1.63 -7.52 -26.97
C TRP A 235 -0.59 -8.55 -26.49
#